data_AF-A0A9N9LFU2-F1
#
_entry.id   AF-A0A9N9LFU2-F1
#
_cell.length_a   1.000
_cell.length_b   1.000
_cell.length_c   1.000
_cell.angle_alpha   90.00
_cell.angle_beta   90.00
_cell.angle_gamma   90.00
#
_symmetry.space_group_name_H-M   'P 1'
#
loop_
_entity.id
_entity.type
_entity.pdbx_description
1 polymer ?
#
loop_
_entity_poly.entity_id
_entity_poly.type
_entity_poly.pdbx_seq_one_letter_code
_entity_poly.pdbx_strand_id
1 'polypeptide(L)'
;MAYFQYIPSNTPLKFGNNNDRRPLNLMNGNPLEPTVKNASITMDTIPLSELFTFPQGDVDVIITLDGQKFKGKVYSKLMALASPVWRKFLFPPFPRLPKNENDKNANEENWSNKSTNNNSPSNDDDGQVSCTQRNKDTQDQDIEAHAKSDQATCDCRAPVPDLDFTEDDSDILLLLFQIAHYQFDKVPECSSLDELIGIGMLCDDYDCAKLYAPWAKRWMRDNLPPWRSLHIELVHSLEWHKLEEYEAYIFITWIWKDCGFIKFAEELVCLLRSPETDPF
;
A
#
# COMPACT_ATOMS: atom_id res chain seq x y z
N MET A 1 10.10 -13.05 -20.04
CA MET A 1 9.90 -12.84 -18.58
C MET A 1 11.24 -13.02 -17.91
N ALA A 2 11.94 -11.92 -17.65
CA ALA A 2 13.12 -11.95 -16.78
C ALA A 2 12.62 -11.83 -15.34
N TYR A 3 12.89 -12.84 -14.52
CA TYR A 3 12.70 -12.75 -13.08
C TYR A 3 13.84 -11.88 -12.54
N PHE A 4 13.55 -10.65 -12.14
CA PHE A 4 14.45 -9.90 -11.27
C PHE A 4 14.33 -10.51 -9.89
N GLN A 5 15.36 -11.24 -9.45
CA GLN A 5 15.47 -11.70 -8.07
C GLN A 5 15.80 -10.48 -7.21
N TYR A 6 14.77 -9.93 -6.57
CA TYR A 6 14.93 -8.99 -5.48
C TYR A 6 15.68 -9.70 -4.34
N ILE A 7 16.87 -9.22 -4.01
CA ILE A 7 17.63 -9.68 -2.83
C ILE A 7 17.26 -8.72 -1.69
N PRO A 8 16.50 -9.14 -0.67
CA PRO A 8 16.19 -8.28 0.45
C PRO A 8 17.50 -7.95 1.19
N SER A 9 17.85 -6.66 1.23
CA SER A 9 18.94 -6.19 2.08
C SER A 9 18.48 -6.24 3.54
N ASN A 10 18.90 -7.25 4.29
CA ASN A 10 18.65 -7.37 5.74
C ASN A 10 19.43 -6.35 6.60
N THR A 11 19.92 -5.27 6.02
CA THR A 11 20.48 -4.14 6.74
C THR A 11 19.37 -3.11 6.96
N PRO A 12 18.98 -2.83 8.22
CA PRO A 12 18.13 -1.70 8.49
C PRO A 12 18.89 -0.44 8.05
N LEU A 13 18.42 0.17 6.96
CA LEU A 13 18.91 1.46 6.49
C LEU A 13 18.56 2.50 7.56
N LYS A 14 19.53 2.77 8.45
CA LYS A 14 19.44 3.89 9.38
C LYS A 14 19.67 5.18 8.60
N PHE A 15 18.59 5.75 8.08
CA PHE A 15 18.63 7.12 7.58
C PHE A 15 18.40 8.09 8.73
N GLY A 16 19.32 9.04 8.88
CA GLY A 16 19.22 10.10 9.87
C GLY A 16 18.05 11.03 9.58
N ASN A 17 17.42 11.53 10.65
CA ASN A 17 16.39 12.57 10.61
C ASN A 17 16.73 13.69 9.60
N ASN A 18 15.84 13.91 8.63
CA ASN A 18 15.97 14.92 7.57
C ASN A 18 15.78 16.38 8.03
N ASN A 19 16.03 16.69 9.31
CA ASN A 19 15.87 18.04 9.84
C ASN A 19 17.08 18.97 9.61
N ASP A 20 18.16 18.50 8.96
CA ASP A 20 19.41 19.27 8.75
C ASP A 20 19.63 19.82 7.34
N ARG A 21 18.57 20.29 6.66
CA ARG A 21 18.74 21.13 5.45
C ARG A 21 19.04 22.57 5.86
N ARG A 22 20.33 22.93 5.91
CA ARG A 22 20.77 24.34 5.97
C ARG A 22 20.49 25.03 4.61
N PRO A 23 19.85 26.20 4.59
CA PRO A 23 19.68 26.95 3.36
C PRO A 23 21.01 27.59 2.92
N LEU A 24 21.37 27.41 1.64
CA LEU A 24 22.43 28.17 0.99
C LEU A 24 21.94 29.62 0.78
N ASN A 25 22.33 30.51 1.68
CA ASN A 25 22.15 31.95 1.52
C ASN A 25 23.36 32.56 0.81
N LEU A 26 23.14 33.10 -0.40
CA LEU A 26 23.95 34.19 -0.97
C LEU A 26 23.23 34.79 -2.20
N MET A 27 22.41 35.82 -1.98
CA MET A 27 22.70 37.21 -2.41
C MET A 27 21.50 38.13 -2.17
N ASN A 28 21.83 39.36 -1.79
CA ASN A 28 20.97 40.40 -1.23
C ASN A 28 19.86 40.88 -2.19
N GLY A 29 18.65 40.95 -1.66
CA GLY A 29 17.55 41.74 -2.19
C GLY A 29 16.35 41.58 -1.26
N ASN A 30 16.03 42.60 -0.46
CA ASN A 30 14.93 42.61 0.50
C ASN A 30 13.58 42.27 -0.16
N PRO A 31 12.93 41.13 0.17
CA PRO A 31 11.56 40.86 -0.23
C PRO A 31 10.62 41.11 0.96
N LEU A 32 9.51 41.79 0.69
CA LEU A 32 8.39 41.99 1.61
C LEU A 32 7.97 40.63 2.21
N GLU A 33 8.03 40.50 3.54
CA GLU A 33 7.57 39.33 4.28
C GLU A 33 6.10 39.02 3.96
N PRO A 34 5.76 37.87 3.36
CA PRO A 34 4.44 37.31 3.53
C PRO A 34 4.40 36.67 4.91
N THR A 35 3.66 37.29 5.84
CA THR A 35 3.38 36.76 7.18
C THR A 35 2.44 35.55 7.07
N VAL A 36 2.93 34.44 6.51
CA VAL A 36 2.24 33.15 6.59
C VAL A 36 2.57 32.57 7.95
N LYS A 37 1.66 32.79 8.90
CA LYS A 37 1.66 32.09 10.19
C LYS A 37 1.37 30.61 9.92
N ASN A 38 2.40 29.85 9.54
CA ASN A 38 2.36 28.40 9.60
C ASN A 38 2.28 28.05 11.09
N ALA A 39 1.08 27.76 11.56
CA ALA A 39 0.91 27.11 12.85
C ALA A 39 1.61 25.74 12.73
N SER A 40 2.83 25.65 13.26
CA SER A 40 3.44 24.35 13.58
C SER A 40 2.53 23.69 14.59
N ILE A 41 1.63 22.84 14.09
CA ILE A 41 0.92 21.87 14.90
C ILE A 41 2.02 21.02 15.51
N THR A 42 2.29 21.23 16.80
CA THR A 42 3.12 20.32 17.58
C THR A 42 2.41 18.97 17.55
N MET A 43 2.89 18.05 16.71
CA MET A 43 2.42 16.66 16.61
C MET A 43 2.64 15.87 17.92
N ASP A 44 3.19 16.51 18.96
CA ASP A 44 3.67 15.95 20.22
C ASP A 44 2.59 15.40 21.16
N THR A 45 1.34 15.14 20.74
CA THR A 45 0.34 14.62 21.70
C THR A 45 -0.70 13.66 21.17
N ILE A 46 -0.72 13.30 19.88
CA ILE A 46 -1.62 12.24 19.44
C ILE A 46 -0.93 10.91 19.75
N PRO A 47 -1.50 10.05 20.61
CA PRO A 47 -0.96 8.72 20.85
C PRO A 47 -0.85 7.97 19.52
N LEU A 48 0.28 7.31 19.28
CA LEU A 48 0.54 6.56 18.04
C LEU A 48 -0.55 5.52 17.72
N SER A 49 -1.17 4.94 18.76
CA SER A 49 -2.33 4.04 18.63
C SER A 49 -3.56 4.70 17.99
N GLU A 50 -3.74 6.01 18.16
CA GLU A 50 -4.85 6.75 17.57
C GLU A 50 -4.65 7.01 16.08
N LEU A 51 -3.41 6.99 15.57
CA LEU A 51 -3.14 7.18 14.14
C LEU A 51 -3.79 6.11 13.27
N PHE A 52 -3.86 4.88 13.77
CA PHE A 52 -4.45 3.73 13.09
C PHE A 52 -5.87 3.39 13.57
N THR A 53 -6.48 4.27 14.36
CA THR A 53 -7.85 4.11 14.85
C THR A 53 -8.79 5.02 14.10
N PHE A 54 -9.46 4.47 13.09
CA PHE A 54 -10.45 5.21 12.29
C PHE A 54 -11.82 5.18 13.00
N PRO A 55 -12.58 6.30 13.07
CA PRO A 55 -13.80 6.40 13.86
C PRO A 55 -14.91 5.37 13.59
N GLN A 56 -14.85 4.68 12.45
CA GLN A 56 -15.82 3.65 12.02
C GLN A 56 -15.15 2.27 11.84
N GLY A 57 -13.95 2.09 12.40
CA GLY A 57 -13.22 0.85 12.25
C GLY A 57 -13.91 -0.32 12.95
N ASP A 58 -14.20 -1.37 12.18
CA ASP A 58 -14.86 -2.60 12.62
C ASP A 58 -13.90 -3.80 12.65
N VAL A 59 -12.67 -3.61 12.16
CA VAL A 59 -11.63 -4.65 12.13
C VAL A 59 -10.38 -4.14 12.82
N ASP A 60 -9.85 -4.99 13.67
CA ASP A 60 -8.60 -4.73 14.36
C ASP A 60 -7.40 -5.03 13.45
N VAL A 61 -6.41 -4.14 13.48
CA VAL A 61 -5.13 -4.31 12.78
C VAL A 61 -3.98 -4.27 13.78
N ILE A 62 -2.98 -5.10 13.58
CA ILE A 62 -1.76 -5.14 14.40
C ILE A 62 -0.61 -4.65 13.52
N ILE A 63 0.12 -3.66 14.00
CA ILE A 63 1.23 -3.02 13.27
C ILE A 63 2.45 -2.93 14.18
N THR A 64 3.64 -2.80 13.60
CA THR A 64 4.87 -2.51 14.35
C THR A 64 5.31 -1.09 14.06
N LEU A 65 5.49 -0.27 15.11
CA LEU A 65 6.09 1.06 15.00
C LEU A 65 7.20 1.18 16.03
N ASP A 66 8.40 1.56 15.62
CA ASP A 66 9.60 1.62 16.47
C ASP A 66 9.87 0.32 17.26
N GLY A 67 9.56 -0.83 16.64
CA GLY A 67 9.69 -2.15 17.26
C GLY A 67 8.62 -2.50 18.29
N GLN A 68 7.63 -1.64 18.51
CA GLN A 68 6.50 -1.87 19.41
C GLN A 68 5.25 -2.24 18.60
N LYS A 69 4.50 -3.23 19.09
CA LYS A 69 3.25 -3.63 18.45
C LYS A 69 2.10 -2.75 18.94
N PHE A 70 1.33 -2.22 18.01
CA PHE A 70 0.12 -1.44 18.31
C PHE A 70 -1.10 -2.08 17.67
N LYS A 71 -2.24 -1.90 18.32
CA LYS A 71 -3.54 -2.34 17.83
C LYS A 71 -4.36 -1.15 17.38
N GLY A 72 -4.68 -1.08 16.09
CA GLY A 72 -5.53 -0.07 15.47
C GLY A 72 -6.88 -0.63 15.04
N LYS A 73 -7.76 0.22 14.52
CA LYS A 73 -9.08 -0.15 13.97
C LYS A 73 -9.31 0.47 12.61
N VAL A 74 -9.53 -0.35 11.58
CA VAL A 74 -9.82 0.06 10.19
C VAL A 74 -11.22 -0.37 9.77
N TYR A 75 -11.76 0.28 8.74
CA TYR A 75 -13.08 -0.05 8.21
C TYR A 75 -13.00 -1.10 7.10
N SER A 76 -13.47 -2.31 7.40
CA SER A 76 -13.38 -3.51 6.55
C SER A 76 -13.90 -3.30 5.14
N LYS A 77 -15.01 -2.56 4.98
CA LYS A 77 -15.61 -2.31 3.67
C LYS A 77 -14.71 -1.45 2.80
N LEU A 78 -14.09 -0.40 3.36
CA LEU A 78 -13.20 0.48 2.61
C LEU A 78 -11.90 -0.23 2.25
N MET A 79 -11.35 -1.00 3.18
CA MET A 79 -10.21 -1.89 2.92
C MET A 79 -10.49 -2.85 1.75
N ALA A 80 -11.63 -3.55 1.79
CA ALA A 80 -12.01 -4.47 0.73
C ALA A 80 -12.30 -3.80 -0.63
N LEU A 81 -12.71 -2.52 -0.64
CA LEU A 81 -12.86 -1.74 -1.87
C LEU A 81 -11.51 -1.29 -2.43
N ALA A 82 -10.59 -0.88 -1.56
CA ALA A 82 -9.27 -0.38 -1.92
C ALA A 82 -8.34 -1.46 -2.47
N SER A 83 -8.42 -2.69 -1.94
CA SER A 83 -7.55 -3.79 -2.31
C SER A 83 -8.32 -5.12 -2.43
N PRO A 84 -8.14 -5.88 -3.53
CA PRO A 84 -8.67 -7.24 -3.62
C PRO A 84 -7.94 -8.22 -2.69
N VAL A 85 -6.69 -7.93 -2.29
CA VAL A 85 -5.93 -8.73 -1.32
C VAL A 85 -6.54 -8.56 0.07
N TRP A 86 -6.74 -7.32 0.54
CA TRP A 86 -7.40 -7.05 1.82
C TRP A 86 -8.82 -7.62 1.86
N ARG A 87 -9.55 -7.58 0.74
CA ARG A 87 -10.88 -8.22 0.62
C ARG A 87 -10.83 -9.71 0.93
N LYS A 88 -9.82 -10.43 0.44
CA LYS A 88 -9.67 -11.88 0.68
C LYS A 88 -9.34 -12.17 2.15
N PHE A 89 -8.55 -11.32 2.81
CA PHE A 89 -8.26 -11.47 4.24
C PHE A 89 -9.51 -11.24 5.11
N LEU A 90 -10.28 -10.21 4.78
CA LEU A 90 -11.48 -9.83 5.53
C LEU A 90 -12.65 -10.79 5.28
N PHE A 91 -12.81 -11.21 4.03
CA PHE A 91 -13.93 -12.00 3.52
C PHE A 91 -13.39 -13.22 2.76
N PRO A 92 -12.76 -14.18 3.44
CA PRO A 92 -12.26 -15.37 2.77
C PRO A 92 -13.42 -16.12 2.11
N PRO A 93 -13.21 -16.68 0.90
CA PRO A 93 -14.26 -17.41 0.19
C PRO A 93 -14.64 -18.74 0.87
N PHE A 94 -13.81 -19.19 1.82
CA PHE A 94 -14.00 -20.45 2.53
C PHE A 94 -14.85 -20.23 3.79
N PRO A 95 -15.81 -21.14 4.08
CA PRO A 95 -16.52 -21.14 5.35
C PRO A 95 -15.51 -21.18 6.50
N ARG A 96 -15.67 -20.30 7.48
CA ARG A 96 -14.90 -20.41 8.71
C ARG A 96 -15.32 -21.70 9.38
N LEU A 97 -14.36 -22.60 9.60
CA LEU A 97 -14.63 -23.79 10.39
C LEU A 97 -15.13 -23.33 11.77
N PRO A 98 -16.17 -23.98 12.32
CA PRO A 98 -16.66 -23.67 13.65
C PRO A 98 -15.49 -23.78 14.63
N LYS A 99 -15.21 -22.71 15.38
CA LYS A 99 -14.25 -22.77 16.47
C LYS A 99 -14.78 -23.80 17.47
N ASN A 100 -14.03 -24.88 17.70
CA ASN A 100 -14.38 -25.82 18.75
C ASN A 100 -14.38 -25.05 20.08
N GLU A 101 -15.52 -25.00 20.77
CA GLU A 101 -15.66 -24.23 22.00
C GLU A 101 -14.67 -24.64 23.10
N ASN A 102 -14.09 -25.85 22.98
CA ASN A 102 -13.08 -26.37 23.88
C ASN A 102 -11.74 -25.61 23.81
N ASP A 103 -11.48 -24.80 22.78
CA ASP A 103 -10.23 -24.04 22.64
C ASP A 103 -10.23 -22.73 23.47
N LYS A 104 -11.37 -22.32 24.01
CA LYS A 104 -11.51 -21.04 24.76
C LYS A 104 -10.83 -21.05 26.13
N ASN A 105 -10.43 -22.21 26.67
CA ASN A 105 -9.81 -22.31 27.99
C ASN A 105 -8.27 -22.27 27.98
N ALA A 106 -7.63 -22.12 26.81
CA ALA A 106 -6.20 -22.37 26.70
C ALA A 106 -5.27 -21.16 26.73
N ASN A 107 -5.68 -19.91 26.44
CA ASN A 107 -4.69 -18.83 26.29
C ASN A 107 -5.26 -17.41 26.49
N GLU A 108 -5.02 -16.84 27.66
CA GLU A 108 -4.91 -15.38 27.85
C GLU A 108 -3.55 -14.97 28.47
N GLU A 109 -2.71 -15.92 28.88
CA GLU A 109 -1.35 -15.63 29.32
C GLU A 109 -0.34 -16.21 28.33
N ASN A 110 0.54 -15.35 27.82
CA ASN A 110 1.83 -15.67 27.18
C ASN A 110 1.89 -15.68 25.62
N TRP A 111 1.58 -14.55 24.97
CA TRP A 111 1.88 -14.31 23.54
C TRP A 111 3.36 -13.96 23.29
N SER A 112 4.31 -14.68 23.87
CA SER A 112 5.73 -14.35 23.63
C SER A 112 6.57 -15.44 22.97
N ASN A 113 6.11 -16.68 22.78
CA ASN A 113 6.95 -17.71 22.17
C ASN A 113 6.15 -18.83 21.49
N LYS A 114 5.83 -18.72 20.19
CA LYS A 114 5.71 -19.89 19.32
C LYS A 114 5.64 -19.51 17.84
N SER A 115 6.67 -19.87 17.09
CA SER A 115 6.64 -19.95 15.64
C SER A 115 7.17 -21.32 15.19
N THR A 116 6.65 -21.80 14.06
CA THR A 116 6.97 -23.02 13.29
C THR A 116 6.32 -24.35 13.72
N ASN A 117 5.25 -24.74 13.01
CA ASN A 117 5.24 -25.96 12.18
C ASN A 117 3.93 -26.09 11.39
N ASN A 118 3.99 -26.01 10.07
CA ASN A 118 2.87 -26.36 9.17
C ASN A 118 3.34 -27.43 8.18
N ASN A 119 2.90 -28.67 8.39
CA ASN A 119 2.81 -29.70 7.36
C ASN A 119 1.35 -29.72 6.87
N SER A 120 1.11 -29.45 5.59
CA SER A 120 -0.18 -29.67 4.94
C SER A 120 -0.11 -30.89 4.02
N PRO A 121 -1.09 -31.82 4.07
CA PRO A 121 -1.25 -32.84 3.05
C PRO A 121 -2.08 -32.31 1.87
N SER A 122 -1.59 -32.59 0.67
CA SER A 122 -2.28 -32.47 -0.62
C SER A 122 -3.43 -33.48 -0.72
N ASN A 123 -4.60 -33.04 -1.18
CA ASN A 123 -5.59 -33.93 -1.79
C ASN A 123 -6.08 -33.30 -3.08
N ASP A 124 -5.87 -34.06 -4.16
CA ASP A 124 -6.48 -33.94 -5.47
C ASP A 124 -7.97 -34.31 -5.36
N ASP A 125 -8.88 -33.59 -6.04
CA ASP A 125 -10.04 -34.23 -6.67
C ASP A 125 -10.69 -33.32 -7.74
N ASP A 126 -10.95 -33.94 -8.89
CA ASP A 126 -11.49 -33.39 -10.13
C ASP A 126 -13.03 -33.29 -10.08
N GLY A 127 -13.60 -32.21 -10.63
CA GLY A 127 -15.06 -32.07 -10.67
C GLY A 127 -15.57 -30.99 -11.63
N GLN A 128 -15.58 -31.30 -12.93
CA GLN A 128 -16.30 -30.54 -13.97
C GLN A 128 -17.81 -30.48 -13.70
N VAL A 129 -18.39 -29.28 -13.65
CA VAL A 129 -19.84 -29.08 -13.78
C VAL A 129 -20.15 -27.93 -14.75
N SER A 130 -20.74 -28.31 -15.88
CA SER A 130 -21.34 -27.42 -16.90
C SER A 130 -22.78 -27.11 -16.50
N CYS A 131 -23.20 -25.84 -16.58
CA CYS A 131 -24.60 -25.48 -16.47
C CYS A 131 -25.07 -24.48 -17.55
N THR A 132 -26.25 -24.82 -18.05
CA THR A 132 -26.90 -24.46 -19.31
C THR A 132 -27.57 -23.09 -19.29
N GLN A 133 -27.67 -22.50 -20.49
CA GLN A 133 -28.44 -21.31 -20.84
C GLN A 133 -29.89 -21.35 -20.31
N ARG A 134 -30.37 -20.21 -19.78
CA ARG A 134 -31.77 -19.99 -19.41
C ARG A 134 -32.32 -18.76 -20.14
N ASN A 135 -33.43 -18.98 -20.85
CA ASN A 135 -34.13 -18.04 -21.70
C ASN A 135 -34.70 -16.84 -20.93
N LYS A 136 -34.69 -15.68 -21.59
CA LYS A 136 -35.53 -14.52 -21.30
C LYS A 136 -36.89 -14.75 -21.96
N ASP A 137 -37.95 -14.51 -21.20
CA ASP A 137 -39.21 -13.86 -21.60
C ASP A 137 -40.24 -14.13 -20.49
N THR A 138 -40.78 -13.07 -19.89
CA THR A 138 -42.23 -12.88 -19.60
C THR A 138 -42.43 -11.63 -18.73
N GLN A 139 -43.43 -10.87 -19.16
CA GLN A 139 -43.94 -9.58 -18.71
C GLN A 139 -44.89 -9.70 -17.50
N ASP A 140 -45.01 -8.58 -16.78
CA ASP A 140 -46.21 -8.00 -16.16
C ASP A 140 -46.80 -8.47 -14.81
N GLN A 141 -46.94 -7.44 -13.96
CA GLN A 141 -48.10 -7.02 -13.15
C GLN A 141 -48.35 -7.58 -11.73
N ASP A 142 -48.28 -6.60 -10.80
CA ASP A 142 -49.20 -6.33 -9.69
C ASP A 142 -49.54 -7.44 -8.70
N ILE A 143 -48.85 -7.47 -7.55
CA ILE A 143 -49.49 -7.72 -6.23
C ILE A 143 -48.82 -6.85 -5.16
N GLU A 144 -49.61 -5.91 -4.66
CA GLU A 144 -49.37 -5.05 -3.52
C GLU A 144 -49.76 -5.74 -2.20
N ALA A 145 -49.09 -5.33 -1.11
CA ALA A 145 -49.42 -5.56 0.30
C ALA A 145 -49.26 -7.00 0.86
N HIS A 146 -48.08 -7.28 1.42
CA HIS A 146 -47.90 -7.80 2.80
C HIS A 146 -46.42 -8.10 3.08
N ALA A 147 -45.72 -7.22 3.81
CA ALA A 147 -44.46 -7.58 4.45
C ALA A 147 -44.31 -6.79 5.75
N LYS A 148 -44.83 -7.37 6.84
CA LYS A 148 -44.43 -6.98 8.19
C LYS A 148 -42.96 -7.36 8.36
N SER A 149 -42.18 -6.30 8.53
CA SER A 149 -40.81 -6.24 9.00
C SER A 149 -40.55 -7.18 10.18
N ASP A 150 -39.91 -8.32 9.91
CA ASP A 150 -39.13 -9.09 10.89
C ASP A 150 -37.78 -9.44 10.25
N GLN A 151 -37.01 -8.41 9.88
CA GLN A 151 -35.61 -8.57 9.50
C GLN A 151 -34.74 -8.49 10.75
N ALA A 152 -35.04 -9.36 11.72
CA ALA A 152 -34.10 -9.75 12.75
C ALA A 152 -33.10 -10.73 12.11
N THR A 153 -32.26 -10.21 11.20
CA THR A 153 -31.07 -10.95 10.79
C THR A 153 -30.23 -11.13 12.04
N CYS A 154 -30.15 -12.35 12.56
CA CYS A 154 -29.16 -12.68 13.58
C CYS A 154 -27.82 -12.38 12.93
N ASP A 155 -27.16 -11.32 13.40
CA ASP A 155 -25.77 -11.01 13.05
C ASP A 155 -24.89 -12.02 13.81
N CYS A 156 -25.04 -13.29 13.45
CA CYS A 156 -24.22 -14.39 13.92
C CYS A 156 -22.89 -14.41 13.15
N ARG A 157 -22.42 -13.25 12.66
CA ARG A 157 -21.18 -13.14 11.91
C ARG A 157 -20.03 -13.35 12.89
N ALA A 158 -19.31 -14.45 12.73
CA ALA A 158 -18.14 -14.74 13.53
C ALA A 158 -17.19 -13.52 13.55
N PRO A 159 -16.60 -13.18 14.72
CA PRO A 159 -15.66 -12.06 14.84
C PRO A 159 -14.61 -12.10 13.74
N VAL A 160 -14.42 -11.00 13.02
CA VAL A 160 -13.38 -10.92 11.98
C VAL A 160 -12.01 -11.09 12.66
N PRO A 161 -11.12 -11.97 12.15
CA PRO A 161 -9.77 -12.08 12.69
C PRO A 161 -9.05 -10.74 12.63
N ASP A 162 -8.24 -10.47 13.65
CA ASP A 162 -7.28 -9.37 13.64
C ASP A 162 -6.33 -9.56 12.45
N LEU A 163 -6.07 -8.48 11.71
CA LEU A 163 -5.13 -8.48 10.59
C LEU A 163 -3.73 -8.09 11.10
N ASP A 164 -2.73 -8.91 10.82
CA ASP A 164 -1.35 -8.66 11.22
C ASP A 164 -0.55 -8.06 10.05
N PHE A 165 -0.05 -6.85 10.25
CA PHE A 165 0.78 -6.06 9.33
C PHE A 165 2.12 -5.70 10.01
N THR A 166 2.60 -6.54 10.93
CA THR A 166 3.82 -6.25 11.70
C THR A 166 5.11 -6.33 10.90
N GLU A 167 5.05 -6.85 9.67
CA GLU A 167 6.16 -6.97 8.71
C GLU A 167 6.23 -5.79 7.72
N ASP A 168 5.17 -4.97 7.63
CA ASP A 168 5.10 -3.84 6.72
C ASP A 168 5.69 -2.56 7.33
N ASP A 169 6.09 -1.62 6.47
CA ASP A 169 6.43 -0.25 6.89
C ASP A 169 5.17 0.48 7.37
N SER A 170 5.13 0.82 8.66
CA SER A 170 3.97 1.42 9.29
C SER A 170 3.60 2.79 8.72
N ASP A 171 4.58 3.62 8.34
CA ASP A 171 4.31 4.98 7.87
C ASP A 171 3.68 4.93 6.48
N ILE A 172 4.21 4.07 5.62
CA ILE A 172 3.64 3.84 4.29
C ILE A 172 2.27 3.18 4.38
N LEU A 173 2.11 2.19 5.26
CA LEU A 173 0.82 1.53 5.49
C LEU A 173 -0.24 2.51 6.02
N LEU A 174 0.14 3.39 6.95
CA LEU A 174 -0.72 4.45 7.47
C LEU A 174 -1.21 5.36 6.35
N LEU A 175 -0.30 5.78 5.46
CA LEU A 175 -0.65 6.61 4.31
C LEU A 175 -1.66 5.90 3.40
N LEU A 176 -1.44 4.62 3.09
CA LEU A 176 -2.39 3.83 2.29
C LEU A 176 -3.76 3.72 2.98
N PHE A 177 -3.80 3.51 4.30
CA PHE A 177 -5.04 3.48 5.06
C PHE A 177 -5.74 4.84 5.06
N GLN A 178 -5.02 5.95 5.19
CA GLN A 178 -5.59 7.30 5.12
C GLN A 178 -6.25 7.55 3.75
N ILE A 179 -5.59 7.16 2.65
CA ILE A 179 -6.17 7.28 1.30
C ILE A 179 -7.41 6.39 1.17
N ALA A 180 -7.34 5.13 1.62
CA ALA A 180 -8.48 4.21 1.59
C ALA A 180 -9.67 4.70 2.42
N HIS A 181 -9.41 5.42 3.51
CA HIS A 181 -10.43 6.00 4.39
C HIS A 181 -10.82 7.45 4.05
N TYR A 182 -10.43 7.95 2.87
CA TYR A 182 -10.76 9.30 2.38
C TYR A 182 -10.26 10.44 3.29
N GLN A 183 -9.19 10.22 4.06
CA GLN A 183 -8.54 11.26 4.88
C GLN A 183 -7.49 12.02 4.06
N PHE A 184 -7.93 12.62 2.95
CA PHE A 184 -7.04 13.26 1.97
C PHE A 184 -6.34 14.51 2.49
N ASP A 185 -6.86 15.12 3.55
CA ASP A 185 -6.25 16.23 4.28
C ASP A 185 -4.94 15.82 4.98
N LYS A 186 -4.75 14.53 5.24
CA LYS A 186 -3.53 13.97 5.84
C LYS A 186 -2.52 13.45 4.81
N VAL A 187 -2.93 13.34 3.54
CA VAL A 187 -2.05 12.86 2.47
C VAL A 187 -1.06 13.97 2.10
N PRO A 188 0.26 13.71 2.13
CA PRO A 188 1.26 14.74 1.91
C PRO A 188 1.20 15.28 0.48
N GLU A 189 1.44 16.59 0.33
CA GLU A 189 1.45 17.22 -1.00
C GLU A 189 2.65 16.79 -1.86
N CYS A 190 3.77 16.45 -1.21
CA CYS A 190 5.00 15.96 -1.80
C CYS A 190 5.46 14.74 -0.98
N SER A 191 5.99 13.71 -1.64
CA SER A 191 6.52 12.51 -0.98
C SER A 191 7.93 12.26 -1.49
N SER A 192 8.87 11.86 -0.65
CA SER A 192 10.25 11.58 -1.07
C SER A 192 10.34 10.36 -2.00
N LEU A 193 11.48 10.18 -2.68
CA LEU A 193 11.70 9.00 -3.53
C LEU A 193 11.60 7.69 -2.74
N ASP A 194 12.21 7.63 -1.55
CA ASP A 194 12.20 6.43 -0.70
C ASP A 194 10.77 6.04 -0.29
N GLU A 195 9.96 7.03 0.10
CA GLU A 195 8.54 6.83 0.38
C GLU A 195 7.77 6.33 -0.85
N LEU A 196 8.03 6.90 -2.04
CA LEU A 196 7.39 6.45 -3.28
C LEU A 196 7.72 5.00 -3.63
N ILE A 197 8.95 4.56 -3.37
CA ILE A 197 9.36 3.16 -3.53
C ILE A 197 8.57 2.29 -2.56
N GLY A 198 8.53 2.67 -1.28
CA GLY A 198 7.78 1.94 -0.25
C GLY A 198 6.29 1.83 -0.59
N ILE A 199 5.67 2.94 -1.01
CA ILE A 199 4.27 2.96 -1.49
C ILE A 199 4.10 2.01 -2.67
N GLY A 200 5.03 2.04 -3.62
CA GLY A 200 5.06 1.15 -4.77
C GLY A 200 5.07 -0.33 -4.37
N MET A 201 5.97 -0.71 -3.46
CA MET A 201 6.12 -2.08 -2.96
C MET A 201 4.82 -2.58 -2.30
N LEU A 202 4.30 -1.85 -1.31
CA LEU A 202 3.05 -2.26 -0.64
C LEU A 202 1.86 -2.29 -1.61
N CYS A 203 1.84 -1.40 -2.61
CA CYS A 203 0.78 -1.41 -3.60
C CYS A 203 0.83 -2.59 -4.56
N ASP A 204 2.01 -3.14 -4.83
CA ASP A 204 2.18 -4.40 -5.56
C ASP A 204 1.72 -5.58 -4.70
N ASP A 205 2.19 -5.65 -3.44
CA ASP A 205 1.84 -6.71 -2.49
C ASP A 205 0.33 -6.80 -2.22
N TYR A 206 -0.33 -5.64 -2.11
CA TYR A 206 -1.77 -5.55 -1.85
C TYR A 206 -2.61 -5.31 -3.09
N ASP A 207 -2.05 -5.29 -4.31
CA ASP A 207 -2.75 -4.98 -5.57
C ASP A 207 -3.67 -3.74 -5.46
N CYS A 208 -3.13 -2.65 -4.91
CA CYS A 208 -3.86 -1.41 -4.66
C CYS A 208 -3.22 -0.18 -5.34
N ALA A 209 -2.43 -0.38 -6.39
CA ALA A 209 -1.78 0.72 -7.12
C ALA A 209 -2.73 1.81 -7.63
N LYS A 210 -3.99 1.46 -7.92
CA LYS A 210 -5.03 2.42 -8.34
C LYS A 210 -5.40 3.42 -7.24
N LEU A 211 -5.15 3.08 -5.97
CA LEU A 211 -5.52 3.86 -4.82
C LEU A 211 -4.76 5.19 -4.78
N TYR A 212 -3.44 5.17 -4.99
CA TYR A 212 -2.60 6.36 -4.85
C TYR A 212 -2.28 7.07 -6.19
N ALA A 213 -2.68 6.49 -7.33
CA ALA A 213 -2.48 7.04 -8.67
C ALA A 213 -2.78 8.55 -8.82
N PRO A 214 -3.81 9.14 -8.18
CA PRO A 214 -4.08 10.58 -8.29
C PRO A 214 -2.94 11.48 -7.79
N TRP A 215 -2.20 11.06 -6.76
CA TRP A 215 -1.09 11.83 -6.18
C TRP A 215 0.24 11.50 -6.84
N ALA A 216 0.35 10.26 -7.25
CA ALA A 216 1.55 9.65 -7.75
C ALA A 216 2.24 10.50 -8.83
N LYS A 217 1.50 10.93 -9.87
CA LYS A 217 2.04 11.78 -10.96
C LYS A 217 2.62 13.11 -10.45
N ARG A 218 1.97 13.72 -9.46
CA ARG A 218 2.44 14.96 -8.83
C ARG A 218 3.71 14.70 -8.03
N TRP A 219 3.69 13.69 -7.15
CA TRP A 219 4.85 13.34 -6.34
C TRP A 219 6.07 13.01 -7.19
N MET A 220 5.92 12.22 -8.25
CA MET A 220 7.04 11.93 -9.16
C MET A 220 7.56 13.20 -9.85
N ARG A 221 6.70 14.08 -10.36
CA ARG A 221 7.14 15.32 -10.99
C ARG A 221 7.94 16.21 -10.03
N ASP A 222 7.54 16.23 -8.77
CA ASP A 222 8.14 17.12 -7.77
C ASP A 222 9.46 16.55 -7.21
N ASN A 223 9.72 15.24 -7.40
CA ASN A 223 10.98 14.57 -6.99
C ASN A 223 11.94 14.30 -8.16
N LEU A 224 11.40 14.15 -9.36
CA LEU A 224 12.20 13.91 -10.55
C LEU A 224 12.84 15.23 -11.00
N PRO A 225 14.16 15.24 -11.26
CA PRO A 225 14.73 16.25 -12.14
C PRO A 225 13.91 16.33 -13.43
N PRO A 226 13.86 17.50 -14.10
CA PRO A 226 13.25 17.58 -15.42
C PRO A 226 13.79 16.44 -16.28
N TRP A 227 12.93 15.52 -16.71
CA TRP A 227 13.28 14.27 -17.38
C TRP A 227 14.23 14.45 -18.58
N ARG A 228 14.20 15.63 -19.23
CA ARG A 228 15.14 16.01 -20.30
C ARG A 228 16.55 16.29 -19.80
N SER A 229 16.70 16.79 -18.58
CA SER A 229 17.99 17.02 -17.93
C SER A 229 18.65 15.70 -17.53
N LEU A 230 17.86 14.74 -17.04
CA LEU A 230 18.32 13.37 -16.73
C LEU A 230 18.92 12.68 -17.96
N HIS A 231 18.25 12.73 -19.11
CA HIS A 231 18.76 12.12 -20.34
C HIS A 231 20.13 12.67 -20.75
N ILE A 232 20.37 13.97 -20.57
CA ILE A 232 21.65 14.60 -20.95
C ILE A 232 22.75 14.22 -19.95
N GLU A 233 22.44 14.21 -18.66
CA GLU A 233 23.44 13.92 -17.62
C GLU A 233 23.82 12.43 -17.59
N LEU A 234 22.86 11.52 -17.81
CA LEU A 234 23.07 10.07 -17.79
C LEU A 234 23.88 9.59 -19.00
N VAL A 235 23.61 10.14 -20.19
CA VAL A 235 24.39 9.86 -21.41
C VAL A 235 25.82 10.40 -21.30
N HIS A 236 26.03 11.52 -20.60
CA HIS A 236 27.35 12.14 -20.50
C HIS A 236 28.18 11.70 -19.29
N SER A 237 27.56 11.22 -18.21
CA SER A 237 28.25 11.00 -16.94
C SER A 237 28.98 9.65 -16.83
N LEU A 238 28.63 8.62 -17.60
CA LEU A 238 29.23 7.25 -17.54
C LEU A 238 29.39 6.65 -16.13
N GLU A 239 28.75 7.23 -15.10
CA GLU A 239 28.81 6.77 -13.72
C GLU A 239 27.70 5.74 -13.49
N TRP A 240 28.03 4.48 -13.80
CA TRP A 240 27.17 3.31 -13.56
C TRP A 240 26.70 3.16 -12.11
N HIS A 241 27.36 3.82 -11.15
CA HIS A 241 27.00 3.81 -9.74
C HIS A 241 25.65 4.47 -9.43
N LYS A 242 25.08 5.26 -10.36
CA LYS A 242 23.75 5.86 -10.17
C LYS A 242 22.60 4.92 -10.58
N LEU A 243 22.87 3.71 -11.11
CA LEU A 243 21.81 2.79 -11.58
C LEU A 243 20.78 2.42 -10.51
N GLU A 244 21.19 2.31 -9.25
CA GLU A 244 20.28 1.92 -8.15
C GLU A 244 19.11 2.90 -8.00
N GLU A 245 19.36 4.20 -8.17
CA GLU A 245 18.29 5.22 -8.16
C GLU A 245 17.34 5.07 -9.36
N TYR A 246 17.83 4.57 -10.50
CA TYR A 246 17.01 4.36 -11.70
C TYR A 246 16.15 3.09 -11.63
N GLU A 247 16.60 2.06 -10.94
CA GLU A 247 15.82 0.84 -10.72
C GLU A 247 14.52 1.16 -9.96
N ALA A 248 14.60 2.04 -8.96
CA ALA A 248 13.42 2.55 -8.26
C ALA A 248 12.41 3.23 -9.19
N TYR A 249 12.88 4.10 -10.08
CA TYR A 249 12.00 4.77 -11.05
C TYR A 249 11.37 3.78 -12.04
N ILE A 250 12.15 2.81 -12.55
CA ILE A 250 11.63 1.76 -13.43
C ILE A 250 10.58 0.91 -12.71
N PHE A 251 10.82 0.58 -11.44
CA PHE A 251 9.87 -0.16 -10.62
C PHE A 251 8.56 0.60 -10.41
N ILE A 252 8.62 1.86 -9.97
CA ILE A 252 7.43 2.70 -9.74
C ILE A 252 6.63 2.86 -11.04
N THR A 253 7.32 3.08 -12.15
CA THR A 253 6.68 3.23 -13.47
C THR A 253 6.06 1.94 -13.98
N TRP A 254 6.69 0.79 -13.72
CA TRP A 254 6.15 -0.53 -14.02
C TRP A 254 4.85 -0.81 -13.24
N ILE A 255 4.82 -0.49 -11.94
CA ILE A 255 3.64 -0.69 -11.08
C ILE A 255 2.43 0.06 -11.63
N TRP A 256 2.61 1.29 -12.13
CA TRP A 256 1.49 2.10 -12.60
C TRP A 256 0.91 1.65 -13.93
N LYS A 257 1.67 0.88 -14.71
CA LYS A 257 1.29 0.48 -16.07
C LYS A 257 0.83 1.68 -16.92
N ASP A 258 1.35 2.88 -16.65
CA ASP A 258 1.03 4.08 -17.42
C ASP A 258 1.82 4.01 -18.74
N CYS A 259 1.09 3.91 -19.85
CA CYS A 259 1.65 3.80 -21.19
C CYS A 259 2.65 4.92 -21.53
N GLY A 260 2.51 6.11 -20.91
CA GLY A 260 3.46 7.21 -21.09
C GLY A 260 4.84 6.90 -20.50
N PHE A 261 4.88 6.18 -19.38
CA PHE A 261 6.12 5.82 -18.69
C PHE A 261 6.71 4.50 -19.19
N ILE A 262 5.90 3.57 -19.69
CA ILE A 262 6.41 2.35 -20.33
C ILE A 262 7.32 2.72 -21.51
N LYS A 263 6.90 3.67 -22.35
CA LYS A 263 7.75 4.15 -23.46
C LYS A 263 9.07 4.73 -22.96
N PHE A 264 9.05 5.45 -21.85
CA PHE A 264 10.26 6.00 -21.25
C PHE A 264 11.17 4.92 -20.68
N ALA A 265 10.63 3.93 -19.97
CA ALA A 265 11.39 2.78 -19.48
C ALA A 265 11.99 1.97 -20.64
N GLU A 266 11.24 1.77 -21.73
CA GLU A 266 11.75 1.15 -22.95
C GLU A 266 12.88 1.98 -23.58
N GLU A 267 12.74 3.30 -23.69
CA GLU A 267 13.79 4.21 -24.18
C GLU A 267 15.05 4.15 -23.30
N LEU A 268 14.89 4.17 -21.97
CA LEU A 268 16.00 4.02 -21.00
C LEU A 268 16.70 2.68 -21.13
N VAL A 269 15.95 1.57 -21.20
CA VAL A 269 16.51 0.23 -21.37
C VAL A 269 17.22 0.12 -22.72
N CYS A 270 16.67 0.71 -23.78
CA CYS A 270 17.32 0.78 -25.09
C CYS A 270 18.63 1.58 -25.05
N LEU A 271 18.66 2.72 -24.35
CA LEU A 271 19.87 3.52 -24.14
C LEU A 271 20.94 2.75 -23.37
N LEU A 272 20.56 2.09 -22.27
CA LEU A 272 21.48 1.30 -21.43
C LEU A 272 22.04 0.06 -22.15
N ARG A 273 21.32 -0.46 -23.16
CA ARG A 273 21.70 -1.68 -23.90
C ARG A 273 22.48 -1.39 -25.19
N SER A 274 22.69 -0.12 -25.56
CA SER A 274 23.42 0.22 -26.78
C SER A 274 24.91 -0.13 -26.62
N PRO A 275 25.49 -1.02 -27.45
CA PRO A 275 26.87 -1.47 -27.33
C PRO A 275 27.93 -0.48 -27.83
N GLU A 276 27.55 0.76 -28.17
CA GLU A 276 28.45 1.71 -28.87
C GLU A 276 29.42 2.50 -27.96
N THR A 277 29.45 2.25 -26.65
CA THR A 277 30.48 2.80 -25.76
C THR A 277 31.51 1.74 -25.41
N ASP A 278 32.32 1.33 -26.40
CA ASP A 278 33.59 0.63 -26.15
C ASP A 278 34.68 1.73 -26.12
N PRO A 279 35.15 2.15 -24.93
CA PRO A 279 36.16 3.20 -24.83
C PRO A 279 37.53 2.60 -25.16
N PHE A 280 37.98 2.81 -26.40
CA PHE A 280 39.40 2.76 -26.73
C PHE A 280 40.13 3.97 -26.14
#